data_AF-A0A8C3THJ9-F1
#
_entry.id   AF-A0A8C3THJ9-F1
#
_cell.length_a   1.000
_cell.length_b   1.000
_cell.length_c   1.000
_cell.angle_alpha   90.00
_cell.angle_beta   90.00
_cell.angle_gamma   90.00
#
_symmetry.space_group_name_H-M   'P 1'
#
loop_
_entity.id
_entity.type
_entity.pdbx_description
1 polymer ?
#
loop_
_entity_poly.entity_id
_entity_poly.type
_entity_poly.pdbx_seq_one_letter_code
_entity_poly.pdbx_strand_id
1 'polypeptide(L)'
;MLSSQSEPRLKWEHYMQCDGSPDPAVPQEINTFMSLWQENKNEDIEFVIEKGNQVLNLIEKLCFLLLDTPPNELMEKVIIQYQESILELQSLLHQKYNEATENLLKKASTYADSDSGNMEVVIKDKNITFCIWGNLKKNPRYSTKEKSGFDLPKTVATSDVAVRILHTHYDHISPLQHIPKLHLKVQAPESKPELTVLYDMKEEKEGEQKAEAPISGQMVAPLQVATDEKEEEIIGENVVDLHQFTPVGGVYLIDALKLPPQAKQIKNWTMVELLDAGLETYPYPPESEETEDATYPCIGVTLRLLDSVIFFEEPVVARWDSADKQWRTDCISDIKYKMKEKQISFDMNAFYTITLIQDAHLNMPYQSWELRPNGTDELLFTVVTAFAEVQMQIKGNQCMLSSIIVDGSEQLSHLTGKWTSPIDLTVALKKAGVNIFPSDYSYKYVCVNTKTPLAEVTTYQQMALVASAFAFSWSKWNLASGQDQVVFKVSEYLKTDAVKDEDWSLYMFNGQRAQRLKISETSEAFSEELAENTEFHSTLYHLIKDFASEEAIEKVKKTSCLFIDATYQLLMATRVLTYS
;
A
#
# COMPACT_ATOMS: atom_id res chain seq x y z
N MET A 1 -4.68 -12.01 21.72
CA MET A 1 -6.12 -12.36 21.70
C MET A 1 -6.97 -11.20 21.16
N LEU A 2 -6.49 -10.40 20.19
CA LEU A 2 -7.15 -9.14 19.81
C LEU A 2 -7.66 -9.07 18.36
N SER A 3 -7.45 -10.08 17.50
CA SER A 3 -7.87 -10.07 16.09
C SER A 3 -9.13 -10.89 15.76
N SER A 4 -9.67 -11.67 16.69
CA SER A 4 -10.63 -12.75 16.34
C SER A 4 -12.04 -12.28 15.91
N GLN A 5 -12.23 -11.00 15.55
CA GLN A 5 -13.51 -10.43 15.14
C GLN A 5 -13.57 -9.98 13.66
N SER A 6 -12.47 -9.99 12.90
CA SER A 6 -12.51 -9.63 11.48
C SER A 6 -13.08 -10.75 10.59
N GLU A 7 -12.68 -12.00 10.81
CA GLU A 7 -13.21 -13.17 10.07
C GLU A 7 -14.73 -13.35 10.19
N PRO A 8 -15.36 -13.29 11.39
CA PRO A 8 -16.81 -13.41 11.51
C PRO A 8 -17.56 -12.27 10.80
N ARG A 9 -16.97 -11.07 10.76
CA ARG A 9 -17.57 -9.89 10.15
C ARG A 9 -17.57 -9.99 8.62
N LEU A 10 -16.45 -10.38 8.01
CA LEU A 10 -16.38 -10.59 6.56
C LEU A 10 -17.32 -11.70 6.09
N LYS A 11 -17.41 -12.80 6.84
CA LYS A 11 -18.40 -13.87 6.59
C LYS A 11 -19.84 -13.36 6.68
N TRP A 12 -20.12 -12.49 7.65
CA TRP A 12 -21.44 -11.88 7.81
C TRP A 12 -21.77 -10.88 6.69
N GLU A 13 -20.84 -10.00 6.33
CA GLU A 13 -21.00 -9.03 5.25
C GLU A 13 -21.18 -9.74 3.90
N HIS A 14 -20.44 -10.82 3.64
CA HIS A 14 -20.62 -11.67 2.47
C HIS A 14 -21.99 -12.37 2.47
N TYR A 15 -22.40 -12.97 3.59
CA TYR A 15 -23.73 -13.56 3.76
C TYR A 15 -24.86 -12.55 3.49
N MET A 16 -24.66 -11.27 3.83
CA MET A 16 -25.63 -10.20 3.60
C MET A 16 -25.68 -9.69 2.15
N GLN A 17 -24.60 -9.87 1.36
CA GLN A 17 -24.54 -9.39 -0.02
C GLN A 17 -25.42 -10.22 -0.96
N CYS A 18 -25.59 -11.52 -0.73
CA CYS A 18 -26.45 -12.43 -1.53
C CYS A 18 -26.29 -12.25 -3.06
N ASP A 19 -25.11 -11.85 -3.54
CA ASP A 19 -24.87 -11.45 -4.93
C ASP A 19 -24.35 -12.60 -5.81
N GLY A 20 -24.14 -13.79 -5.22
CA GLY A 20 -23.59 -14.95 -5.90
C GLY A 20 -22.09 -14.86 -6.17
N SER A 21 -21.38 -13.88 -5.59
CA SER A 21 -19.92 -13.86 -5.60
C SER A 21 -19.36 -15.04 -4.79
N PRO A 22 -18.19 -15.59 -5.17
CA PRO A 22 -17.58 -16.68 -4.40
C PRO A 22 -17.03 -16.18 -3.05
N ASP A 23 -17.09 -17.02 -2.03
CA ASP A 23 -16.46 -16.73 -0.73
C ASP A 23 -14.92 -16.82 -0.87
N PRO A 24 -14.16 -15.74 -0.57
CA PRO A 24 -12.69 -15.76 -0.63
C PRO A 24 -12.05 -16.80 0.28
N ALA A 25 -12.75 -17.26 1.34
CA ALA A 25 -12.27 -18.30 2.23
C ALA A 25 -12.51 -19.74 1.71
N VAL A 26 -13.25 -19.91 0.59
CA VAL A 26 -13.62 -21.22 0.03
C VAL A 26 -13.04 -21.39 -1.37
N PRO A 27 -11.87 -22.03 -1.53
CA PRO A 27 -11.17 -22.15 -2.82
C PRO A 27 -11.99 -22.82 -3.92
N GLN A 28 -12.85 -23.79 -3.54
CA GLN A 28 -13.69 -24.48 -4.51
C GLN A 28 -14.68 -23.53 -5.20
N GLU A 29 -15.18 -22.51 -4.49
CA GLU A 29 -16.11 -21.53 -5.07
C GLU A 29 -15.38 -20.62 -6.07
N ILE A 30 -14.17 -20.17 -5.72
CA ILE A 30 -13.32 -19.37 -6.62
C ILE A 30 -12.99 -20.17 -7.89
N ASN A 31 -12.56 -21.42 -7.75
CA ASN A 31 -12.22 -22.29 -8.89
C ASN A 31 -13.43 -22.56 -9.79
N THR A 32 -14.62 -22.76 -9.19
CA THR A 32 -15.87 -22.95 -9.94
C THR A 32 -16.22 -21.68 -10.70
N PHE A 33 -16.15 -20.52 -10.03
CA PHE A 33 -16.40 -19.21 -10.65
C PHE A 33 -15.45 -18.97 -11.85
N MET A 34 -14.14 -19.21 -11.66
CA MET A 34 -13.13 -19.04 -12.71
C MET A 34 -13.39 -19.97 -13.89
N SER A 35 -13.65 -21.24 -13.64
CA SER A 35 -13.92 -22.24 -14.68
C SER A 35 -15.16 -21.88 -15.51
N LEU A 36 -16.26 -21.50 -14.84
CA LEU A 36 -17.49 -21.08 -15.52
C LEU A 36 -17.28 -19.83 -16.36
N TRP A 37 -16.53 -18.85 -15.88
CA TRP A 37 -16.27 -17.65 -16.67
C TRP A 37 -15.33 -17.92 -17.85
N GLN A 38 -14.33 -18.79 -17.67
CA GLN A 38 -13.43 -19.18 -18.74
C GLN A 38 -14.19 -19.79 -19.93
N GLU A 39 -15.23 -20.59 -19.68
CA GLU A 39 -16.07 -21.21 -20.72
C GLU A 39 -16.91 -20.22 -21.52
N ASN A 40 -17.27 -19.06 -20.95
CA ASN A 40 -18.02 -18.04 -21.67
C ASN A 40 -17.19 -17.44 -22.80
N LYS A 41 -17.74 -17.40 -24.02
CA LYS A 41 -17.09 -16.85 -25.21
C LYS A 41 -17.90 -15.69 -25.79
N ASN A 42 -17.23 -14.87 -26.59
CA ASN A 42 -17.85 -13.77 -27.35
C ASN A 42 -18.48 -12.67 -26.49
N GLU A 43 -17.97 -12.45 -25.27
CA GLU A 43 -18.38 -11.36 -24.40
C GLU A 43 -17.89 -10.02 -24.98
N ASP A 44 -18.71 -8.98 -24.84
CA ASP A 44 -18.33 -7.60 -25.19
C ASP A 44 -17.48 -6.98 -24.08
N ILE A 45 -16.83 -5.86 -24.41
CA ILE A 45 -15.87 -5.22 -23.51
C ILE A 45 -16.58 -4.64 -22.27
N GLU A 46 -17.80 -4.14 -22.43
CA GLU A 46 -18.62 -3.61 -21.34
C GLU A 46 -19.00 -4.70 -20.32
N PHE A 47 -19.43 -5.88 -20.78
CA PHE A 47 -19.72 -7.01 -19.90
C PHE A 47 -18.48 -7.50 -19.16
N VAL A 48 -17.33 -7.59 -19.85
CA VAL A 48 -16.06 -7.96 -19.20
C VAL A 48 -15.65 -6.94 -18.15
N ILE A 49 -15.89 -5.64 -18.36
CA ILE A 49 -15.65 -4.60 -17.34
C ILE A 49 -16.56 -4.80 -16.12
N GLU A 50 -17.87 -5.02 -16.32
CA GLU A 50 -18.82 -5.23 -15.22
C GLU A 50 -18.44 -6.47 -14.38
N LYS A 51 -18.16 -7.59 -15.04
CA LYS A 51 -17.76 -8.82 -14.35
C LYS A 51 -16.35 -8.71 -13.75
N GLY A 52 -15.43 -8.01 -14.43
CA GLY A 52 -14.11 -7.69 -13.91
C GLY A 52 -14.15 -6.88 -12.62
N ASN A 53 -15.13 -5.98 -12.47
CA ASN A 53 -15.36 -5.26 -11.21
C ASN A 53 -15.74 -6.18 -10.04
N GLN A 54 -16.38 -7.32 -10.29
CA GLN A 54 -16.67 -8.34 -9.27
C GLN A 54 -15.39 -9.11 -8.92
N VAL A 55 -14.59 -9.46 -9.92
CA VAL A 55 -13.29 -10.12 -9.74
C VAL A 55 -12.32 -9.26 -8.92
N LEU A 56 -12.25 -7.97 -9.21
CA LEU A 56 -11.39 -7.04 -8.47
C LEU A 56 -11.82 -6.88 -7.01
N ASN A 57 -13.12 -6.91 -6.72
CA ASN A 57 -13.63 -6.94 -5.35
C ASN A 57 -13.22 -8.24 -4.62
N LEU A 58 -13.29 -9.39 -5.31
CA LEU A 58 -12.82 -10.66 -4.75
C LEU A 58 -11.31 -10.63 -4.45
N ILE A 59 -10.50 -10.09 -5.37
CA ILE A 59 -9.06 -9.88 -5.15
C ILE A 59 -8.81 -8.95 -3.96
N GLU A 60 -9.56 -7.86 -3.84
CA GLU A 60 -9.45 -6.92 -2.72
C GLU A 60 -9.74 -7.62 -1.38
N LYS A 61 -10.78 -8.47 -1.31
CA LYS A 61 -11.08 -9.28 -0.13
C LYS A 61 -9.95 -10.27 0.21
N LEU A 62 -9.36 -10.92 -0.79
CA LEU A 62 -8.21 -11.83 -0.59
C LEU A 62 -6.98 -11.07 -0.06
N CYS A 63 -6.67 -9.92 -0.65
CA CYS A 63 -5.59 -9.04 -0.18
C CYS A 63 -5.83 -8.56 1.25
N PHE A 64 -7.08 -8.19 1.58
CA PHE A 64 -7.44 -7.78 2.93
C PHE A 64 -7.18 -8.91 3.94
N LEU A 65 -7.61 -10.15 3.64
CA LEU A 65 -7.36 -11.31 4.51
C LEU A 65 -5.86 -11.56 4.72
N LEU A 66 -5.03 -11.32 3.71
CA LEU A 66 -3.58 -11.45 3.82
C LEU A 66 -2.93 -10.37 4.70
N LEU A 67 -3.50 -9.16 4.75
CA LEU A 67 -2.93 -8.01 5.46
C LEU A 67 -3.50 -7.85 6.89
N ASP A 68 -4.78 -8.13 7.09
CA ASP A 68 -5.50 -7.92 8.37
C ASP A 68 -5.37 -9.10 9.33
N THR A 69 -5.18 -10.31 8.81
CA THR A 69 -5.01 -11.47 9.68
C THR A 69 -3.63 -11.46 10.31
N PRO A 70 -3.51 -11.59 11.65
CA PRO A 70 -2.22 -11.64 12.30
C PRO A 70 -1.29 -12.73 11.75
N PRO A 71 0.01 -12.46 11.58
CA PRO A 71 0.96 -13.42 11.00
C PRO A 71 1.04 -14.76 11.74
N ASN A 72 0.71 -14.78 13.04
CA ASN A 72 0.69 -16.01 13.86
C ASN A 72 -0.59 -16.85 13.68
N GLU A 73 -1.64 -16.29 13.09
CA GLU A 73 -2.91 -16.95 12.80
C GLU A 73 -2.98 -17.45 11.34
N LEU A 74 -2.13 -16.91 10.46
CA LEU A 74 -2.02 -17.34 9.06
C LEU A 74 -1.10 -18.55 8.89
N MET A 75 -1.66 -19.67 8.42
CA MET A 75 -0.86 -20.82 7.98
C MET A 75 -0.21 -20.54 6.62
N GLU A 76 1.05 -20.92 6.44
CA GLU A 76 1.81 -20.72 5.18
C GLU A 76 1.08 -21.27 3.95
N LYS A 77 0.39 -22.41 4.08
CA LYS A 77 -0.44 -22.99 3.01
C LYS A 77 -1.59 -22.08 2.59
N VAL A 78 -2.22 -21.39 3.54
CA VAL A 78 -3.34 -20.47 3.27
C VAL A 78 -2.84 -19.22 2.58
N ILE A 79 -1.67 -18.70 2.99
CA ILE A 79 -1.02 -17.56 2.34
C ILE A 79 -0.76 -17.88 0.87
N ILE A 80 -0.09 -19.00 0.59
CA ILE A 80 0.22 -19.45 -0.79
C ILE A 80 -1.07 -19.58 -1.60
N GLN A 81 -2.08 -20.23 -1.04
CA GLN A 81 -3.37 -20.45 -1.71
C GLN A 81 -4.08 -19.14 -2.09
N TYR A 82 -4.10 -18.14 -1.20
CA TYR A 82 -4.69 -16.83 -1.52
C TYR A 82 -3.86 -16.07 -2.56
N GLN A 83 -2.54 -16.12 -2.48
CA GLN A 83 -1.66 -15.51 -3.48
C GLN A 83 -1.85 -16.15 -4.87
N GLU A 84 -1.91 -17.48 -4.95
CA GLU A 84 -2.20 -18.21 -6.20
C GLU A 84 -3.57 -17.82 -6.76
N SER A 85 -4.61 -17.78 -5.92
CA SER A 85 -5.95 -17.37 -6.33
C SER A 85 -5.97 -15.95 -6.90
N ILE A 86 -5.24 -15.01 -6.28
CA ILE A 86 -5.11 -13.64 -6.78
C ILE A 86 -4.48 -13.63 -8.18
N LEU A 87 -3.38 -14.36 -8.36
CA LEU A 87 -2.66 -14.41 -9.65
C LEU A 87 -3.52 -15.05 -10.75
N GLU A 88 -4.25 -16.13 -10.44
CA GLU A 88 -5.14 -16.79 -11.40
C GLU A 88 -6.32 -15.89 -11.80
N LEU A 89 -6.93 -15.18 -10.85
CA LEU A 89 -8.00 -14.21 -11.12
C LEU A 89 -7.51 -13.04 -11.98
N GLN A 90 -6.32 -12.50 -11.70
CA GLN A 90 -5.68 -11.45 -12.50
C GLN A 90 -5.41 -11.93 -13.93
N SER A 91 -4.85 -13.14 -14.07
CA SER A 91 -4.57 -13.76 -15.38
C SER A 91 -5.85 -13.98 -16.19
N LEU A 92 -6.90 -14.52 -15.57
CA LEU A 92 -8.19 -14.74 -16.23
C LEU A 92 -8.83 -13.42 -16.68
N LEU A 93 -8.79 -12.39 -15.83
CA LEU A 93 -9.32 -11.07 -16.18
C LEU A 93 -8.57 -10.46 -17.37
N HIS A 94 -7.25 -10.53 -17.38
CA HIS A 94 -6.43 -10.07 -18.51
C HIS A 94 -6.77 -10.84 -19.80
N GLN A 95 -6.91 -12.17 -19.71
CA GLN A 95 -7.33 -13.00 -20.85
C GLN A 95 -8.69 -12.56 -21.39
N LYS A 96 -9.67 -12.31 -20.52
CA LYS A 96 -11.03 -11.88 -20.92
C LYS A 96 -11.02 -10.51 -21.61
N TYR A 97 -10.16 -9.59 -21.18
CA TYR A 97 -9.97 -8.33 -21.90
C TYR A 97 -9.40 -8.55 -23.31
N ASN A 98 -8.48 -9.49 -23.50
CA ASN A 98 -7.95 -9.83 -24.83
C ASN A 98 -9.03 -10.45 -25.73
N GLU A 99 -9.82 -11.40 -25.21
CA GLU A 99 -10.93 -12.01 -25.95
C GLU A 99 -11.97 -10.96 -26.38
N ALA A 100 -12.38 -10.06 -25.46
CA ALA A 100 -13.31 -8.98 -25.78
C ALA A 100 -12.73 -7.97 -26.79
N THR A 101 -11.44 -7.66 -26.68
CA THR A 101 -10.73 -6.80 -27.65
C THR A 101 -10.77 -7.41 -29.06
N GLU A 102 -10.53 -8.72 -29.18
CA GLU A 102 -10.60 -9.43 -30.46
C GLU A 102 -12.01 -9.36 -31.06
N ASN A 103 -13.04 -9.62 -30.25
CA ASN A 103 -14.44 -9.56 -30.68
C ASN A 103 -14.84 -8.17 -31.17
N LEU A 104 -14.32 -7.13 -30.51
CA LEU A 104 -14.50 -5.74 -30.91
C LEU A 104 -13.83 -5.45 -32.26
N LEU A 105 -12.56 -5.87 -32.43
CA LEU A 105 -11.79 -5.64 -33.66
C LEU A 105 -12.37 -6.37 -34.88
N LYS A 106 -12.99 -7.55 -34.71
CA LYS A 106 -13.74 -8.25 -35.78
C LYS A 106 -14.88 -7.41 -36.36
N LYS A 107 -15.36 -6.39 -35.63
CA LYS A 107 -16.45 -5.49 -36.03
C LYS A 107 -15.97 -4.04 -36.16
N ALA A 108 -14.66 -3.76 -36.22
CA ALA A 108 -14.11 -2.40 -36.20
C ALA A 108 -14.78 -1.42 -37.18
N SER A 109 -15.13 -1.87 -38.39
CA SER A 109 -15.81 -1.06 -39.40
C SER A 109 -17.17 -0.48 -38.96
N THR A 110 -17.87 -1.10 -38.00
CA THR A 110 -19.13 -0.56 -37.46
C THR A 110 -18.92 0.61 -36.51
N TYR A 111 -17.69 0.78 -36.01
CA TYR A 111 -17.28 1.85 -35.11
C TYR A 111 -16.47 2.92 -35.84
N ALA A 112 -16.47 2.91 -37.18
CA ALA A 112 -15.78 3.92 -37.98
C ALA A 112 -16.39 5.31 -37.74
N ASP A 113 -15.55 6.24 -37.31
CA ASP A 113 -15.91 7.64 -37.14
C ASP A 113 -16.21 8.30 -38.48
N SER A 114 -17.22 9.16 -38.53
CA SER A 114 -17.66 9.82 -39.78
C SER A 114 -16.61 10.77 -40.34
N ASP A 115 -15.81 11.40 -39.48
CA ASP A 115 -14.91 12.47 -39.86
C ASP A 115 -13.54 11.93 -40.27
N SER A 116 -12.94 11.08 -39.42
CA SER A 116 -11.63 10.47 -39.67
C SER A 116 -11.72 9.22 -40.56
N GLY A 117 -12.87 8.53 -40.53
CA GLY A 117 -13.05 7.23 -41.18
C GLY A 117 -12.32 6.06 -40.51
N ASN A 118 -11.64 6.29 -39.39
CA ASN A 118 -10.97 5.28 -38.56
C ASN A 118 -11.86 4.87 -37.39
N MET A 119 -11.57 3.73 -36.76
CA MET A 119 -12.25 3.32 -35.54
C MET A 119 -11.62 4.05 -34.35
N GLU A 120 -12.45 4.53 -33.43
CA GLU A 120 -12.02 5.01 -32.12
C GLU A 120 -13.08 4.65 -31.08
N VAL A 121 -12.70 3.87 -30.07
CA VAL A 121 -13.57 3.48 -28.96
C VAL A 121 -12.86 3.80 -27.65
N VAL A 122 -13.58 4.49 -26.76
CA VAL A 122 -13.09 4.92 -25.45
C VAL A 122 -14.14 4.59 -24.42
N ILE A 123 -13.78 3.76 -23.44
CA ILE A 123 -14.65 3.34 -22.34
C ILE A 123 -13.92 3.63 -21.04
N LYS A 124 -14.60 4.33 -20.13
CA LYS A 124 -14.07 4.71 -18.82
C LYS A 124 -14.95 4.12 -17.74
N ASP A 125 -14.34 3.41 -16.80
CA ASP A 125 -14.97 2.81 -15.65
C ASP A 125 -14.12 3.11 -14.39
N LYS A 126 -14.61 2.72 -13.19
CA LYS A 126 -13.93 2.99 -11.91
C LYS A 126 -12.50 2.43 -11.87
N ASN A 127 -12.29 1.25 -12.44
CA ASN A 127 -11.05 0.49 -12.31
C ASN A 127 -10.20 0.46 -13.59
N ILE A 128 -10.73 1.00 -14.69
CA ILE A 128 -10.09 0.85 -15.99
C ILE A 128 -10.48 1.97 -16.97
N THR A 129 -9.55 2.33 -17.83
CA THR A 129 -9.78 3.12 -19.03
C THR A 129 -9.32 2.31 -20.25
N PHE A 130 -10.27 1.92 -21.09
CA PHE A 130 -10.01 1.18 -22.32
C PHE A 130 -10.12 2.13 -23.52
N CYS A 131 -9.01 2.29 -24.24
CA CYS A 131 -8.97 3.05 -25.49
C CYS A 131 -8.46 2.14 -26.61
N ILE A 132 -9.12 2.16 -27.76
CA ILE A 132 -8.63 1.48 -28.94
C ILE A 132 -8.89 2.30 -30.20
N TRP A 133 -7.87 2.41 -31.04
CA TRP A 133 -7.94 3.07 -32.33
C TRP A 133 -7.64 2.04 -33.42
N GLY A 134 -8.47 1.97 -34.46
CA GLY A 134 -8.30 1.04 -35.58
C GLY A 134 -8.08 1.78 -36.90
N ASN A 135 -6.99 1.47 -37.58
CA ASN A 135 -6.61 2.11 -38.84
C ASN A 135 -7.37 1.53 -40.04
N LEU A 136 -8.58 2.02 -40.28
CA LEU A 136 -9.41 1.58 -41.40
C LEU A 136 -9.08 2.30 -42.71
N LYS A 137 -8.49 3.51 -42.63
CA LYS A 137 -8.19 4.35 -43.80
C LYS A 137 -6.74 4.29 -44.29
N LYS A 138 -5.79 3.84 -43.45
CA LYS A 138 -4.35 3.79 -43.76
C LYS A 138 -3.76 5.15 -44.09
N ASN A 139 -4.27 6.20 -43.46
CA ASN A 139 -3.78 7.56 -43.65
C ASN A 139 -2.72 7.88 -42.58
N PRO A 140 -1.46 8.18 -42.98
CA PRO A 140 -0.40 8.50 -42.03
C PRO A 140 -0.63 9.83 -41.30
N ARG A 141 -1.57 10.66 -41.76
CA ARG A 141 -2.05 11.83 -41.03
C ARG A 141 -3.37 11.47 -40.36
N TYR A 142 -3.28 11.10 -39.08
CA TYR A 142 -4.43 10.85 -38.23
C TYR A 142 -4.33 11.71 -36.97
N SER A 143 -5.44 11.83 -36.25
CA SER A 143 -5.51 12.43 -34.93
C SER A 143 -6.37 11.53 -34.06
N THR A 144 -5.98 11.35 -32.81
CA THR A 144 -6.86 10.77 -31.78
C THR A 144 -7.71 11.89 -31.18
N LYS A 145 -8.95 11.59 -30.79
CA LYS A 145 -9.85 12.56 -30.15
C LYS A 145 -9.58 12.68 -28.65
N GLU A 146 -9.07 11.62 -28.02
CA GLU A 146 -8.71 11.60 -26.60
C GLU A 146 -7.39 12.33 -26.30
N LYS A 147 -7.27 12.80 -25.04
CA LYS A 147 -6.04 13.47 -24.57
C LYS A 147 -4.92 12.48 -24.24
N SER A 148 -5.29 11.21 -24.04
CA SER A 148 -4.34 10.11 -24.09
C SER A 148 -4.25 9.63 -25.53
N GLY A 149 -3.11 9.80 -26.17
CA GLY A 149 -2.93 9.59 -27.60
C GLY A 149 -1.52 9.11 -27.93
N PHE A 150 -1.28 8.89 -29.21
CA PHE A 150 -0.02 8.34 -29.70
C PHE A 150 0.35 8.86 -31.09
N ASP A 151 1.65 8.97 -31.34
CA ASP A 151 2.26 9.36 -32.61
C ASP A 151 3.01 8.18 -33.19
N LEU A 152 2.45 7.59 -34.26
CA LEU A 152 2.98 6.39 -34.89
C LEU A 152 3.99 6.72 -35.98
N PRO A 153 5.04 5.89 -36.13
CA PRO A 153 5.85 5.86 -37.33
C PRO A 153 4.99 5.67 -38.59
N LYS A 154 5.35 6.36 -39.68
CA LYS A 154 4.57 6.34 -40.93
C LYS A 154 4.33 4.92 -41.47
N THR A 155 5.29 4.02 -41.30
CA THR A 155 5.19 2.61 -41.72
C THR A 155 4.09 1.85 -40.97
N VAL A 156 3.90 2.14 -39.69
CA VAL A 156 2.82 1.58 -38.87
C VAL A 156 1.49 2.25 -39.22
N ALA A 157 1.48 3.58 -39.37
CA ALA A 157 0.29 4.37 -39.68
C ALA A 157 -0.32 4.10 -41.08
N THR A 158 0.38 3.38 -41.96
CA THR A 158 -0.14 2.93 -43.27
C THR A 158 -0.55 1.45 -43.31
N SER A 159 -0.41 0.73 -42.19
CA SER A 159 -0.69 -0.70 -42.09
C SER A 159 -2.09 -0.99 -41.51
N ASP A 160 -2.56 -2.23 -41.68
CA ASP A 160 -3.79 -2.74 -41.06
C ASP A 160 -3.55 -3.00 -39.55
N VAL A 161 -3.45 -1.92 -38.78
CA VAL A 161 -3.10 -1.95 -37.36
C VAL A 161 -4.21 -1.32 -36.52
N ALA A 162 -4.38 -1.84 -35.31
CA ALA A 162 -5.08 -1.18 -34.23
C ALA A 162 -4.11 -0.90 -33.08
N VAL A 163 -4.24 0.24 -32.41
CA VAL A 163 -3.48 0.57 -31.21
C VAL A 163 -4.42 0.57 -30.03
N ARG A 164 -4.10 -0.25 -29.03
CA ARG A 164 -4.83 -0.34 -27.76
C ARG A 164 -4.03 0.34 -26.66
N ILE A 165 -4.70 1.15 -25.84
CA ILE A 165 -4.23 1.59 -24.54
C ILE A 165 -5.23 1.06 -23.52
N LEU A 166 -4.85 0.02 -22.80
CA LEU A 166 -5.61 -0.53 -21.69
C LEU A 166 -4.98 -0.08 -20.37
N HIS A 167 -5.57 0.92 -19.75
CA HIS A 167 -5.11 1.46 -18.48
C HIS A 167 -5.90 0.84 -17.32
N THR A 168 -5.31 -0.10 -16.61
CA THR A 168 -5.86 -0.60 -15.34
C THR A 168 -5.49 0.37 -14.23
N HIS A 169 -6.45 0.84 -13.43
CA HIS A 169 -6.21 1.73 -12.28
C HIS A 169 -5.67 0.96 -11.05
N TYR A 170 -5.21 -0.27 -11.26
CA TYR A 170 -4.63 -1.19 -10.29
C TYR A 170 -3.41 -1.86 -10.92
N ASP A 171 -2.50 -2.30 -10.07
CA ASP A 171 -1.33 -3.06 -10.45
C ASP A 171 -1.59 -4.56 -10.29
N HIS A 172 -1.42 -5.30 -11.38
CA HIS A 172 -1.57 -6.75 -11.48
C HIS A 172 -0.34 -7.40 -12.13
N ILE A 173 0.73 -6.63 -12.32
CA ILE A 173 1.93 -7.04 -13.03
C ILE A 173 3.11 -7.13 -12.05
N SER A 174 3.22 -6.17 -11.12
CA SER A 174 4.27 -6.23 -10.10
C SER A 174 4.17 -7.49 -9.25
N PRO A 175 5.30 -8.02 -8.77
CA PRO A 175 5.30 -9.10 -7.79
C PRO A 175 4.44 -8.74 -6.58
N LEU A 176 3.66 -9.72 -6.10
CA LEU A 176 2.89 -9.55 -4.86
C LEU A 176 3.85 -9.23 -3.71
N GLN A 177 3.45 -8.28 -2.87
CA GLN A 177 4.26 -7.86 -1.73
C GLN A 177 4.57 -9.05 -0.83
N HIS A 178 5.80 -9.10 -0.32
CA HIS A 178 6.18 -10.08 0.69
C HIS A 178 5.39 -9.80 1.97
N ILE A 179 4.64 -10.78 2.46
CA ILE A 179 3.94 -10.67 3.74
C ILE A 179 4.97 -10.90 4.84
N PRO A 180 5.26 -9.92 5.71
CA PRO A 180 6.28 -10.05 6.73
C PRO A 180 5.99 -11.26 7.63
N LYS A 181 6.91 -12.22 7.67
CA LYS A 181 6.86 -13.31 8.66
C LYS A 181 7.28 -12.72 10.01
N LEU A 182 6.32 -12.40 10.88
CA LEU A 182 6.64 -12.03 12.25
C LEU A 182 7.12 -13.28 13.01
N HIS A 183 8.40 -13.63 12.88
CA HIS A 183 9.03 -14.67 13.70
C HIS A 183 9.31 -14.13 15.10
N LEU A 184 8.26 -13.99 15.91
CA LEU A 184 8.39 -13.95 17.36
C LEU A 184 8.74 -15.36 17.84
N LYS A 185 10.03 -15.74 17.78
CA LYS A 185 10.51 -16.90 18.54
C LYS A 185 10.48 -16.54 20.03
N VAL A 186 9.34 -16.78 20.67
CA VAL A 186 9.31 -16.94 22.13
C VAL A 186 9.98 -18.28 22.41
N GLN A 187 11.28 -18.27 22.70
CA GLN A 187 11.89 -19.42 23.36
C GLN A 187 11.24 -19.54 24.73
N ALA A 188 10.29 -20.47 24.87
CA ALA A 188 9.86 -20.91 26.18
C ALA A 188 11.09 -21.45 26.91
N PRO A 189 11.36 -21.05 28.17
CA PRO A 189 12.43 -21.67 28.94
C PRO A 189 12.05 -23.14 29.14
N GLU A 190 12.72 -24.05 28.43
CA GLU A 190 12.67 -25.47 28.74
C GLU A 190 13.35 -25.71 30.08
N SER A 191 12.59 -25.60 31.15
CA SER A 191 12.89 -26.28 32.39
C SER A 191 11.59 -26.81 32.98
N LYS A 192 11.30 -28.08 32.69
CA LYS A 192 10.38 -28.86 33.51
C LYS A 192 11.09 -29.11 34.85
N PRO A 193 10.55 -28.70 36.01
CA PRO A 193 10.95 -29.33 37.24
C PRO A 193 10.29 -30.72 37.26
N GLU A 194 11.08 -31.78 37.08
CA GLU A 194 10.64 -33.13 37.40
C GLU A 194 10.39 -33.21 38.91
N LEU A 195 9.12 -33.26 39.32
CA LEU A 195 8.74 -33.71 40.65
C LEU A 195 8.96 -35.22 40.73
N THR A 196 10.12 -35.65 41.22
CA THR A 196 10.32 -37.00 41.73
C THR A 196 10.03 -37.00 43.23
N VAL A 197 8.88 -37.56 43.61
CA VAL A 197 8.53 -37.84 45.00
C VAL A 197 9.22 -39.14 45.39
N LEU A 198 10.21 -39.08 46.27
CA LEU A 198 10.80 -40.24 46.94
C LEU A 198 10.68 -40.05 48.45
N TYR A 199 9.89 -40.92 49.07
CA TYR A 199 9.79 -41.06 50.51
C TYR A 199 11.02 -41.80 51.02
N ASP A 200 11.70 -41.27 52.04
CA ASP A 200 12.17 -42.09 53.16
C ASP A 200 12.47 -41.26 54.43
N MET A 201 12.24 -41.90 55.58
CA MET A 201 12.15 -41.30 56.92
C MET A 201 13.48 -41.34 57.73
N LYS A 202 13.58 -40.38 58.68
CA LYS A 202 14.46 -40.29 59.88
C LYS A 202 15.94 -39.91 59.61
N GLU A 203 16.64 -39.10 60.39
CA GLU A 203 16.65 -38.90 61.86
C GLU A 203 17.35 -37.54 62.23
N GLU A 204 17.16 -37.07 63.46
CA GLU A 204 17.61 -35.77 64.03
C GLU A 204 19.13 -35.52 64.07
N LYS A 205 19.56 -34.24 64.01
CA LYS A 205 20.42 -33.57 65.03
C LYS A 205 20.71 -32.07 64.76
N GLU A 206 20.89 -31.35 65.87
CA GLU A 206 21.07 -29.90 66.06
C GLU A 206 22.32 -29.26 65.42
N GLY A 207 22.26 -27.94 65.18
CA GLY A 207 23.43 -27.06 64.98
C GLY A 207 23.10 -25.66 64.46
N GLU A 208 23.41 -24.63 65.25
CA GLU A 208 23.25 -23.19 64.96
C GLU A 208 24.09 -22.67 63.77
N GLN A 209 23.59 -21.69 63.01
CA GLN A 209 24.20 -20.34 62.80
C GLN A 209 23.56 -19.52 61.65
N LYS A 210 23.58 -18.19 61.85
CA LYS A 210 23.04 -17.09 61.03
C LYS A 210 23.71 -16.96 59.64
N ALA A 211 22.95 -16.52 58.62
CA ALA A 211 23.25 -15.32 57.80
C ALA A 211 22.27 -15.13 56.61
N GLU A 212 21.79 -13.89 56.49
CA GLU A 212 21.33 -13.08 55.34
C GLU A 212 20.91 -13.73 54.00
N ALA A 213 19.70 -13.36 53.55
CA ALA A 213 19.16 -13.66 52.22
C ALA A 213 19.48 -12.53 51.21
N PRO A 214 19.91 -12.83 49.98
CA PRO A 214 19.80 -11.92 48.85
C PRO A 214 18.54 -12.21 48.01
N ILE A 215 17.79 -11.15 47.72
CA ILE A 215 16.66 -11.14 46.80
C ILE A 215 17.21 -11.30 45.38
N SER A 216 16.92 -12.43 44.73
CA SER A 216 17.25 -12.68 43.31
C SER A 216 16.21 -12.01 42.41
N GLY A 217 16.59 -10.92 41.75
CA GLY A 217 15.82 -10.33 40.66
C GLY A 217 15.77 -11.28 39.46
N GLN A 218 14.57 -11.55 38.95
CA GLN A 218 14.39 -12.25 37.68
C GLN A 218 14.78 -11.32 36.52
N MET A 219 15.90 -11.63 35.86
CA MET A 219 16.23 -11.07 34.53
C MET A 219 15.24 -11.63 33.51
N VAL A 220 14.46 -10.74 32.88
CA VAL A 220 13.68 -11.07 31.68
C VAL A 220 14.66 -11.05 30.50
N ALA A 221 14.71 -12.16 29.75
CA ALA A 221 15.60 -12.30 28.60
C ALA A 221 15.24 -11.30 27.48
N PRO A 222 16.23 -10.71 26.76
CA PRO A 222 15.95 -9.75 25.69
C PRO A 222 15.22 -10.42 24.51
N LEU A 223 14.19 -9.78 23.98
CA LEU A 223 13.67 -10.10 22.65
C LEU A 223 14.73 -9.74 21.61
N GLN A 224 15.28 -10.74 20.91
CA GLN A 224 16.09 -10.54 19.72
C GLN A 224 15.20 -10.70 18.48
N VAL A 225 15.00 -9.60 17.76
CA VAL A 225 14.47 -9.63 16.40
C VAL A 225 15.65 -9.98 15.49
N ALA A 226 15.58 -11.14 14.85
CA ALA A 226 16.55 -11.48 13.81
C ALA A 226 16.18 -10.70 12.55
N THR A 227 16.99 -9.70 12.19
CA THR A 227 17.00 -9.13 10.85
C THR A 227 17.76 -10.08 9.95
N ASP A 228 17.07 -10.70 8.99
CA ASP A 228 17.73 -11.41 7.89
C ASP A 228 18.45 -10.35 7.03
N GLU A 229 19.71 -10.06 7.37
CA GLU A 229 20.62 -9.31 6.51
C GLU A 229 20.95 -10.18 5.29
N LYS A 230 20.04 -10.23 4.32
CA LYS A 230 20.37 -10.74 2.98
C LYS A 230 21.37 -9.77 2.34
N GLU A 231 22.45 -10.34 1.81
CA GLU A 231 23.45 -9.66 0.99
C GLU A 231 22.77 -8.74 -0.03
N GLU A 232 23.30 -7.52 -0.19
CA GLU A 232 22.79 -6.55 -1.16
C GLU A 232 22.87 -7.15 -2.57
N GLU A 233 21.72 -7.55 -3.12
CA GLU A 233 21.62 -7.92 -4.52
C GLU A 233 21.98 -6.69 -5.36
N ILE A 234 23.02 -6.80 -6.17
CA ILE A 234 23.41 -5.75 -7.10
C ILE A 234 22.28 -5.61 -8.13
N ILE A 235 21.51 -4.54 -8.00
CA ILE A 235 20.42 -4.24 -8.92
C ILE A 235 21.04 -3.88 -10.27
N GLY A 236 20.57 -4.57 -11.33
CA GLY A 236 21.05 -4.36 -12.69
C GLY A 236 20.80 -2.93 -13.18
N GLU A 237 21.60 -2.48 -14.14
CA GLU A 237 21.42 -1.16 -14.76
C GLU A 237 20.00 -1.05 -15.36
N ASN A 238 19.32 0.07 -15.05
CA ASN A 238 17.94 0.37 -15.44
C ASN A 238 16.86 -0.55 -14.84
N VAL A 239 17.20 -1.49 -13.94
CA VAL A 239 16.20 -2.27 -13.20
C VAL A 239 15.64 -1.43 -12.06
N VAL A 240 14.31 -1.41 -11.92
CA VAL A 240 13.64 -0.65 -10.88
C VAL A 240 13.70 -1.38 -9.55
N ASP A 241 14.26 -0.73 -8.53
CA ASP A 241 14.20 -1.20 -7.15
C ASP A 241 12.81 -0.95 -6.55
N LEU A 242 11.99 -1.99 -6.41
CA LEU A 242 10.66 -1.89 -5.82
C LEU A 242 10.67 -1.68 -4.29
N HIS A 243 11.84 -1.71 -3.64
CA HIS A 243 11.97 -1.25 -2.26
C HIS A 243 12.09 0.27 -2.19
N GLN A 244 12.69 0.91 -3.21
CA GLN A 244 12.81 2.37 -3.31
C GLN A 244 11.58 3.00 -3.98
N PHE A 245 11.15 2.43 -5.11
CA PHE A 245 10.11 2.99 -5.96
C PHE A 245 8.83 2.16 -5.90
N THR A 246 7.69 2.83 -5.97
CA THR A 246 6.38 2.17 -6.04
C THR A 246 5.64 2.55 -7.32
N PRO A 247 5.01 1.59 -8.02
CA PRO A 247 4.04 1.87 -9.07
C PRO A 247 2.84 2.65 -8.52
N VAL A 248 2.42 3.69 -9.23
CA VAL A 248 1.34 4.58 -8.82
C VAL A 248 0.47 4.96 -10.02
N GLY A 249 -0.84 4.92 -9.82
CA GLY A 249 -1.83 5.16 -10.88
C GLY A 249 -2.10 3.98 -11.80
N GLY A 250 -1.54 2.80 -11.49
CA GLY A 250 -1.84 1.55 -12.18
C GLY A 250 -0.94 1.27 -13.39
N VAL A 251 -1.44 0.47 -14.33
CA VAL A 251 -0.64 -0.09 -15.43
C VAL A 251 -1.30 0.23 -16.76
N TYR A 252 -0.49 0.60 -17.76
CA TYR A 252 -0.91 0.86 -19.13
C TYR A 252 -0.36 -0.22 -20.04
N LEU A 253 -1.24 -1.04 -20.60
CA LEU A 253 -0.88 -1.98 -21.66
C LEU A 253 -1.08 -1.26 -22.99
N ILE A 254 0.03 -0.96 -23.66
CA ILE A 254 0.05 -0.21 -24.92
C ILE A 254 0.50 -1.17 -26.00
N ASP A 255 -0.44 -1.61 -26.83
CA ASP A 255 -0.21 -2.66 -27.82
C ASP A 255 -0.52 -2.15 -29.23
N ALA A 256 0.27 -2.59 -30.21
CA ALA A 256 -0.18 -2.65 -31.59
C ALA A 256 -0.70 -4.06 -31.90
N LEU A 257 -1.86 -4.10 -32.55
CA LEU A 257 -2.63 -5.30 -32.82
C LEU A 257 -2.90 -5.38 -34.32
N LYS A 258 -2.87 -6.58 -34.90
CA LYS A 258 -3.29 -6.76 -36.30
C LYS A 258 -4.79 -6.52 -36.41
N LEU A 259 -5.19 -5.74 -37.39
CA LEU A 259 -6.61 -5.51 -37.65
C LEU A 259 -7.19 -6.68 -38.46
N PRO A 260 -8.19 -7.43 -37.94
CA PRO A 260 -8.77 -8.55 -38.69
C PRO A 260 -9.47 -8.10 -39.98
N PRO A 261 -9.67 -9.00 -40.96
CA PRO A 261 -10.43 -8.69 -42.17
C PRO A 261 -11.82 -8.13 -41.84
N GLN A 262 -12.09 -6.91 -42.32
CA GLN A 262 -13.37 -6.23 -42.10
C GLN A 262 -14.41 -6.63 -43.14
N ALA A 263 -15.69 -6.57 -42.76
CA ALA A 263 -16.81 -6.84 -43.66
C ALA A 263 -16.83 -5.87 -44.85
N LYS A 264 -16.96 -6.42 -46.06
CA LYS A 264 -17.00 -5.65 -47.31
C LYS A 264 -18.31 -5.89 -48.05
N GLN A 265 -18.88 -4.82 -48.60
CA GLN A 265 -20.02 -4.90 -49.51
C GLN A 265 -19.53 -5.25 -50.92
N ILE A 266 -19.93 -6.42 -51.42
CA ILE A 266 -19.66 -6.87 -52.78
C ILE A 266 -21.02 -7.10 -53.46
N LYS A 267 -21.43 -6.14 -54.31
CA LYS A 267 -22.78 -6.06 -54.90
C LYS A 267 -23.85 -5.99 -53.80
N ASN A 268 -24.68 -7.05 -53.65
CA ASN A 268 -25.75 -7.15 -52.65
C ASN A 268 -25.37 -8.07 -51.47
N TRP A 269 -24.11 -8.49 -51.37
CA TRP A 269 -23.63 -9.40 -50.33
C TRP A 269 -22.63 -8.70 -49.40
N THR A 270 -22.77 -8.95 -48.10
CA THR A 270 -21.75 -8.64 -47.10
C THR A 270 -20.85 -9.86 -46.94
N MET A 271 -19.58 -9.75 -47.29
CA MET A 271 -18.59 -10.84 -47.16
C MET A 271 -17.52 -10.46 -46.13
N VAL A 272 -17.11 -11.40 -45.29
CA VAL A 272 -16.02 -11.26 -44.31
C VAL A 272 -15.23 -12.56 -44.26
N GLU A 273 -13.91 -12.46 -44.18
CA GLU A 273 -13.02 -13.59 -43.94
C GLU A 273 -12.88 -13.81 -42.44
N LEU A 274 -13.04 -15.05 -41.98
CA LEU A 274 -12.94 -15.41 -40.57
C LEU A 274 -11.59 -16.08 -40.32
N LEU A 275 -10.79 -15.49 -39.43
CA LEU A 275 -9.53 -16.05 -38.95
C LEU A 275 -9.73 -16.61 -37.53
N ASP A 276 -9.09 -17.75 -37.23
CA ASP A 276 -9.15 -18.44 -35.93
C ASP A 276 -7.82 -18.31 -35.15
N ALA A 277 -7.13 -17.19 -35.34
CA ALA A 277 -5.80 -16.93 -34.76
C ALA A 277 -5.83 -16.23 -33.40
N GLY A 278 -7.00 -15.81 -32.93
CA GLY A 278 -7.15 -15.01 -31.71
C GLY A 278 -6.72 -13.56 -31.89
N LEU A 279 -6.44 -12.88 -30.78
CA LEU A 279 -5.88 -11.52 -30.77
C LEU A 279 -4.39 -11.55 -31.14
N GLU A 280 -4.04 -11.12 -32.36
CA GLU A 280 -2.64 -11.09 -32.82
C GLU A 280 -1.99 -9.71 -32.60
N THR A 281 -0.76 -9.72 -32.08
CA THR A 281 0.07 -8.51 -31.98
C THR A 281 0.65 -8.13 -33.35
N TYR A 282 0.80 -6.83 -33.58
CA TYR A 282 1.53 -6.30 -34.71
C TYR A 282 2.98 -6.03 -34.27
N PRO A 283 3.98 -6.70 -34.87
CA PRO A 283 5.36 -6.58 -34.43
C PRO A 283 5.91 -5.19 -34.75
N TYR A 284 6.44 -4.52 -33.72
CA TYR A 284 7.17 -3.27 -33.88
C TYR A 284 8.29 -3.17 -32.82
N PRO A 285 9.56 -3.04 -33.22
CA PRO A 285 10.06 -3.06 -34.60
C PRO A 285 9.71 -4.34 -35.37
N PRO A 286 9.63 -4.31 -36.71
CA PRO A 286 9.37 -5.52 -37.49
C PRO A 286 10.51 -6.52 -37.31
N GLU A 287 10.16 -7.78 -37.09
CA GLU A 287 11.12 -8.90 -37.08
C GLU A 287 11.78 -8.98 -38.46
N SER A 288 13.05 -8.59 -38.57
CA SER A 288 13.83 -8.71 -39.81
C SER A 288 15.10 -9.53 -39.56
N GLU A 289 15.44 -10.40 -40.51
CA GLU A 289 16.67 -11.21 -40.48
C GLU A 289 17.92 -10.39 -40.89
N GLU A 290 17.79 -9.10 -41.24
CA GLU A 290 18.88 -8.31 -41.80
C GLU A 290 19.05 -6.94 -41.13
N THR A 291 20.26 -6.75 -40.59
CA THR A 291 20.93 -5.54 -40.07
C THR A 291 20.68 -5.18 -38.60
N GLU A 292 21.68 -5.47 -37.75
CA GLU A 292 21.80 -5.00 -36.34
C GLU A 292 21.83 -3.45 -36.24
N ASP A 293 21.90 -2.73 -37.36
CA ASP A 293 22.03 -1.27 -37.47
C ASP A 293 20.73 -0.54 -37.89
N ALA A 294 19.61 -1.23 -38.07
CA ALA A 294 18.35 -0.57 -38.47
C ALA A 294 17.77 0.28 -37.31
N THR A 295 17.88 1.61 -37.42
CA THR A 295 17.22 2.53 -36.47
C THR A 295 15.76 2.73 -36.85
N TYR A 296 14.84 2.29 -35.99
CA TYR A 296 13.40 2.47 -36.18
C TYR A 296 12.90 3.75 -35.46
N PRO A 297 11.98 4.54 -36.05
CA PRO A 297 11.45 5.72 -35.39
C PRO A 297 10.69 5.38 -34.10
N CYS A 298 10.85 6.18 -33.04
CA CYS A 298 10.08 5.95 -31.82
C CYS A 298 8.58 6.20 -32.00
N ILE A 299 7.80 5.58 -31.13
CA ILE A 299 6.37 5.81 -30.95
C ILE A 299 6.23 6.87 -29.85
N GLY A 300 5.63 8.00 -30.18
CA GLY A 300 5.29 9.01 -29.18
C GLY A 300 4.03 8.58 -28.44
N VAL A 301 4.02 8.70 -27.12
CA VAL A 301 2.84 8.43 -26.28
C VAL A 301 2.58 9.63 -25.40
N THR A 302 1.30 10.00 -25.28
CA THR A 302 0.82 11.01 -24.34
C THR A 302 -0.26 10.39 -23.48
N LEU A 303 -0.14 10.49 -22.16
CA LEU A 303 -1.08 9.96 -21.20
C LEU A 303 -1.65 11.08 -20.32
N ARG A 304 -2.96 11.06 -20.12
CA ARG A 304 -3.64 11.80 -19.07
C ARG A 304 -3.61 10.98 -17.77
N LEU A 305 -3.14 11.59 -16.70
CA LEU A 305 -3.04 10.98 -15.38
C LEU A 305 -4.38 11.03 -14.63
N LEU A 306 -4.59 10.10 -13.69
CA LEU A 306 -5.81 10.03 -12.90
C LEU A 306 -5.89 11.19 -11.90
N ASP A 307 -7.10 11.73 -11.73
CA ASP A 307 -7.35 12.74 -10.71
C ASP A 307 -7.29 12.19 -9.28
N SER A 308 -7.43 10.87 -9.14
CA SER A 308 -7.39 10.15 -7.88
C SER A 308 -5.98 9.87 -7.35
N VAL A 309 -4.94 10.37 -8.04
CA VAL A 309 -3.54 10.05 -7.78
C VAL A 309 -2.71 11.31 -7.68
N ILE A 310 -1.80 11.36 -6.71
CA ILE A 310 -0.83 12.43 -6.52
C ILE A 310 0.55 11.95 -6.94
N PHE A 311 1.22 12.78 -7.74
CA PHE A 311 2.65 12.69 -8.02
C PHE A 311 3.30 13.94 -7.45
N PHE A 312 4.16 13.76 -6.44
CA PHE A 312 4.84 14.87 -5.75
C PHE A 312 6.00 15.43 -6.56
N GLU A 313 6.58 14.61 -7.42
CA GLU A 313 7.66 14.96 -8.35
C GLU A 313 7.31 14.48 -9.77
N GLU A 314 8.20 14.71 -10.74
CA GLU A 314 8.07 14.11 -12.07
C GLU A 314 8.18 12.58 -11.95
N PRO A 315 7.13 11.80 -12.30
CA PRO A 315 7.19 10.35 -12.18
C PRO A 315 8.10 9.76 -13.25
N VAL A 316 8.77 8.67 -12.90
CA VAL A 316 9.57 7.88 -13.85
C VAL A 316 8.64 6.92 -14.58
N VAL A 317 8.82 6.79 -15.89
CA VAL A 317 8.09 5.81 -16.70
C VAL A 317 8.90 4.52 -16.73
N ALA A 318 8.28 3.40 -16.36
CA ALA A 318 8.91 2.09 -16.38
C ALA A 318 8.16 1.13 -17.30
N ARG A 319 8.88 0.36 -18.11
CA ARG A 319 8.36 -0.74 -18.94
C ARG A 319 8.49 -2.08 -18.22
N TRP A 320 7.54 -2.96 -18.44
CA TRP A 320 7.60 -4.33 -17.95
C TRP A 320 8.52 -5.17 -18.83
N ASP A 321 9.44 -5.88 -18.20
CA ASP A 321 10.23 -6.93 -18.83
C ASP A 321 9.61 -8.29 -18.50
N SER A 322 8.93 -8.88 -19.49
CA SER A 322 8.24 -10.17 -19.31
C SER A 322 9.20 -11.35 -19.12
N ALA A 323 10.45 -11.27 -19.58
CA ALA A 323 11.41 -12.37 -19.48
C ALA A 323 11.92 -12.52 -18.05
N ASP A 324 12.34 -11.41 -17.45
CA ASP A 324 12.89 -11.37 -16.09
C ASP A 324 11.82 -11.06 -15.02
N LYS A 325 10.57 -10.74 -15.45
CA LYS A 325 9.45 -10.35 -14.59
C LYS A 325 9.77 -9.16 -13.67
N GLN A 326 10.29 -8.09 -14.26
CA GLN A 326 10.73 -6.89 -13.54
C GLN A 326 10.42 -5.62 -14.31
N TRP A 327 10.34 -4.49 -13.59
CA TRP A 327 10.21 -3.18 -14.19
C TRP A 327 11.58 -2.62 -14.58
N ARG A 328 11.64 -1.95 -15.73
CA ARG A 328 12.87 -1.32 -16.24
C ARG A 328 12.61 0.07 -16.81
N THR A 329 13.62 0.93 -16.80
CA THR A 329 13.53 2.33 -17.26
C THR A 329 14.20 2.58 -18.62
N ASP A 330 14.75 1.55 -19.24
CA ASP A 330 15.36 1.62 -20.57
C ASP A 330 14.30 1.61 -21.68
N CYS A 331 14.72 1.93 -22.90
CA CYS A 331 13.88 2.00 -24.10
C CYS A 331 12.80 3.10 -24.10
N ILE A 332 12.83 3.98 -23.10
CA ILE A 332 11.96 5.15 -22.97
C ILE A 332 12.81 6.42 -23.02
N SER A 333 12.38 7.43 -23.79
CA SER A 333 13.08 8.71 -23.94
C SER A 333 12.11 9.89 -23.98
N ASP A 334 12.66 11.11 -24.05
CA ASP A 334 11.91 12.35 -24.32
C ASP A 334 10.74 12.63 -23.36
N ILE A 335 10.88 12.19 -22.11
CA ILE A 335 9.88 12.37 -21.05
C ILE A 335 9.64 13.87 -20.82
N LYS A 336 8.36 14.26 -20.85
CA LYS A 336 7.89 15.60 -20.55
C LYS A 336 6.66 15.50 -19.66
N TYR A 337 6.79 15.97 -18.42
CA TYR A 337 5.69 16.02 -17.48
C TYR A 337 5.12 17.43 -17.35
N LYS A 338 3.79 17.52 -17.44
CA LYS A 338 3.03 18.75 -17.20
C LYS A 338 2.12 18.57 -15.99
N MET A 339 2.67 18.85 -14.82
CA MET A 339 1.99 18.68 -13.52
C MET A 339 0.59 19.32 -13.49
N LYS A 340 0.44 20.58 -13.91
CA LYS A 340 -0.85 21.30 -13.91
C LYS A 340 -1.88 20.72 -14.88
N GLU A 341 -1.42 20.13 -15.98
CA GLU A 341 -2.31 19.52 -16.99
C GLU A 341 -2.60 18.05 -16.68
N LYS A 342 -1.94 17.48 -15.64
CA LYS A 342 -1.94 16.05 -15.32
C LYS A 342 -1.69 15.20 -16.57
N GLN A 343 -0.61 15.53 -17.26
CA GLN A 343 -0.25 14.91 -18.53
C GLN A 343 1.24 14.59 -18.53
N ILE A 344 1.58 13.41 -19.03
CA ILE A 344 2.95 12.99 -19.30
C ILE A 344 3.04 12.54 -20.76
N SER A 345 4.13 12.88 -21.44
CA SER A 345 4.44 12.38 -22.78
C SER A 345 5.87 11.87 -22.85
N PHE A 346 6.10 10.82 -23.61
CA PHE A 346 7.41 10.16 -23.75
C PHE A 346 7.43 9.34 -25.04
N ASP A 347 8.63 8.97 -25.47
CA ASP A 347 8.87 8.17 -26.67
C ASP A 347 9.29 6.74 -26.26
N MET A 348 8.79 5.74 -26.98
CA MET A 348 9.16 4.32 -26.80
C MET A 348 9.66 3.72 -28.12
N ASN A 349 10.66 2.85 -28.08
CA ASN A 349 11.20 2.21 -29.29
C ASN A 349 10.37 1.00 -29.79
N ALA A 350 9.48 0.48 -28.95
CA ALA A 350 8.58 -0.64 -29.20
C ALA A 350 7.31 -0.46 -28.35
N PHE A 351 6.31 -1.31 -28.56
CA PHE A 351 5.10 -1.34 -27.73
C PHE A 351 5.38 -2.08 -26.41
N TYR A 352 4.98 -1.50 -25.29
CA TYR A 352 5.25 -2.04 -23.96
C TYR A 352 4.03 -1.95 -23.04
N THR A 353 4.00 -2.84 -22.05
CA THR A 353 3.26 -2.59 -20.81
C THR A 353 4.10 -1.66 -19.95
N ILE A 354 3.52 -0.58 -19.45
CA ILE A 354 4.22 0.43 -18.66
C ILE A 354 3.48 0.78 -17.38
N THR A 355 4.20 1.36 -16.43
CA THR A 355 3.63 2.02 -15.25
C THR A 355 4.39 3.32 -14.96
N LEU A 356 3.82 4.14 -14.09
CA LEU A 356 4.48 5.32 -13.54
C LEU A 356 4.93 4.99 -12.12
N ILE A 357 6.19 5.24 -11.83
CA ILE A 357 6.77 5.00 -10.51
C ILE A 357 7.19 6.33 -9.86
N GLN A 358 7.07 6.38 -8.54
CA GLN A 358 7.63 7.46 -7.72
C GLN A 358 8.37 6.87 -6.52
N ASP A 359 9.29 7.63 -5.94
CA ASP A 359 9.99 7.19 -4.72
C ASP A 359 8.94 6.99 -3.62
N ALA A 360 8.95 5.80 -3.01
CA ALA A 360 8.01 5.42 -1.96
C ALA A 360 8.21 6.24 -0.69
N HIS A 361 9.31 7.00 -0.59
CA HIS A 361 9.74 7.70 0.62
C HIS A 361 9.68 9.22 0.52
N LEU A 362 9.08 9.81 -0.51
CA LEU A 362 8.99 11.27 -0.66
C LEU A 362 8.38 11.98 0.55
N ASN A 363 7.45 11.33 1.25
CA ASN A 363 6.79 11.87 2.44
C ASN A 363 7.49 11.51 3.76
N MET A 364 8.73 11.02 3.69
CA MET A 364 9.55 10.63 4.84
C MET A 364 10.98 11.24 4.70
N PRO A 365 11.60 11.71 5.79
CA PRO A 365 11.07 11.74 7.15
C PRO A 365 9.96 12.78 7.34
N TYR A 366 9.16 12.60 8.38
CA TYR A 366 8.09 13.51 8.78
C TYR A 366 8.70 14.78 9.39
N GLN A 367 8.10 15.93 9.10
CA GLN A 367 8.47 17.20 9.71
C GLN A 367 7.85 17.36 11.11
N SER A 368 6.63 16.86 11.28
CA SER A 368 5.95 16.84 12.57
C SER A 368 4.80 15.85 12.58
N TRP A 369 4.36 15.47 13.77
CA TRP A 369 3.12 14.72 13.97
C TRP A 369 2.44 15.12 15.28
N GLU A 370 1.13 14.92 15.34
CA GLU A 370 0.30 15.17 16.52
C GLU A 370 -0.87 14.19 16.59
N LEU A 371 -1.09 13.60 17.77
CA LEU A 371 -2.31 12.89 18.13
C LEU A 371 -3.08 13.73 19.14
N ARG A 372 -4.35 14.01 18.83
CA ARG A 372 -5.23 14.82 19.68
C ARG A 372 -6.56 14.12 19.91
N PRO A 373 -6.95 13.84 21.17
CA PRO A 373 -8.28 13.29 21.45
C PRO A 373 -9.37 14.31 21.11
N ASN A 374 -10.40 13.89 20.40
CA ASN A 374 -11.59 14.70 20.10
C ASN A 374 -12.86 14.15 20.77
N GLY A 375 -12.77 13.00 21.43
CA GLY A 375 -13.86 12.35 22.14
C GLY A 375 -13.34 11.28 23.09
N THR A 376 -14.20 10.36 23.54
CA THR A 376 -13.75 9.21 24.36
C THR A 376 -13.10 8.13 23.50
N ASP A 377 -13.74 7.80 22.38
CA ASP A 377 -13.22 6.86 21.38
C ASP A 377 -13.01 7.56 20.04
N GLU A 378 -12.61 8.84 20.08
CA GLU A 378 -12.38 9.66 18.88
C GLU A 378 -11.07 10.45 19.01
N LEU A 379 -10.24 10.43 17.97
CA LEU A 379 -9.01 11.22 17.92
C LEU A 379 -8.70 11.71 16.50
N LEU A 380 -7.97 12.83 16.42
CA LEU A 380 -7.36 13.34 15.20
C LEU A 380 -5.86 13.04 15.23
N PHE A 381 -5.37 12.42 14.16
CA PHE A 381 -3.96 12.14 13.94
C PHE A 381 -3.49 12.92 12.71
N THR A 382 -2.55 13.83 12.92
CA THR A 382 -1.96 14.66 11.87
C THR A 382 -0.51 14.28 11.66
N VAL A 383 -0.13 14.05 10.41
CA VAL A 383 1.26 13.84 9.99
C VAL A 383 1.61 14.91 8.95
N VAL A 384 2.64 15.69 9.24
CA VAL A 384 3.17 16.73 8.34
C VAL A 384 4.47 16.24 7.76
N THR A 385 4.58 16.31 6.44
CA THR A 385 5.69 15.81 5.64
C THR A 385 6.26 16.96 4.82
N ALA A 386 7.32 16.72 4.03
CA ALA A 386 7.87 17.75 3.16
C ALA A 386 6.87 18.28 2.11
N PHE A 387 5.94 17.43 1.65
CA PHE A 387 5.03 17.77 0.55
C PHE A 387 3.55 17.85 0.95
N ALA A 388 3.17 17.21 2.04
CA ALA A 388 1.77 17.04 2.42
C ALA A 388 1.54 17.13 3.92
N GLU A 389 0.37 17.67 4.29
CA GLU A 389 -0.24 17.49 5.60
C GLU A 389 -1.40 16.50 5.48
N VAL A 390 -1.29 15.36 6.17
CA VAL A 390 -2.28 14.28 6.16
C VAL A 390 -3.00 14.27 7.50
N GLN A 391 -4.33 14.45 7.47
CA GLN A 391 -5.17 14.42 8.67
C GLN A 391 -6.09 13.20 8.64
N MET A 392 -6.01 12.36 9.66
CA MET A 392 -6.81 11.15 9.82
C MET A 392 -7.61 11.23 11.12
N GLN A 393 -8.89 10.86 11.07
CA GLN A 393 -9.71 10.68 12.27
C GLN A 393 -9.83 9.19 12.58
N ILE A 394 -9.80 8.86 13.87
CA ILE A 394 -10.07 7.52 14.37
C ILE A 394 -11.35 7.59 15.20
N LYS A 395 -12.24 6.62 15.03
CA LYS A 395 -13.47 6.46 15.82
C LYS A 395 -13.77 4.98 16.04
N GLY A 396 -13.77 4.55 17.30
CA GLY A 396 -13.93 3.12 17.62
C GLY A 396 -12.87 2.28 16.88
N ASN A 397 -13.28 1.24 16.14
CA ASN A 397 -12.37 0.39 15.36
C ASN A 397 -12.08 0.91 13.93
N GLN A 398 -12.52 2.12 13.58
CA GLN A 398 -12.40 2.64 12.21
C GLN A 398 -11.56 3.91 12.18
N CYS A 399 -11.05 4.22 11.01
CA CYS A 399 -10.40 5.47 10.70
C CYS A 399 -10.91 6.05 9.38
N MET A 400 -10.64 7.32 9.16
CA MET A 400 -11.11 8.07 8.02
C MET A 400 -10.09 9.14 7.66
N LEU A 401 -9.84 9.30 6.36
CA LEU A 401 -9.12 10.48 5.86
C LEU A 401 -9.99 11.72 6.02
N SER A 402 -9.52 12.72 6.78
CA SER A 402 -10.23 13.99 7.00
C SER A 402 -9.84 15.03 5.96
N SER A 403 -8.56 15.13 5.63
CA SER A 403 -8.06 16.01 4.58
C SER A 403 -6.62 15.63 4.23
N ILE A 404 -6.21 15.97 3.00
CA ILE A 404 -4.80 16.01 2.61
C ILE A 404 -4.55 17.35 1.95
N ILE A 405 -3.61 18.11 2.49
CA ILE A 405 -3.23 19.42 1.95
C ILE A 405 -1.89 19.26 1.25
N VAL A 406 -1.85 19.56 -0.05
CA VAL A 406 -0.64 19.62 -0.88
C VAL A 406 -0.57 21.00 -1.52
N ASP A 407 0.56 21.69 -1.40
CA ASP A 407 0.76 23.06 -1.89
C ASP A 407 -0.36 24.05 -1.48
N GLY A 408 -0.88 23.90 -0.26
CA GLY A 408 -1.94 24.74 0.30
C GLY A 408 -3.35 24.46 -0.25
N SER A 409 -3.53 23.37 -0.99
CA SER A 409 -4.83 22.96 -1.55
C SER A 409 -5.23 21.57 -1.06
N GLU A 410 -6.52 21.39 -0.76
CA GLU A 410 -7.05 20.08 -0.41
C GLU A 410 -7.13 19.16 -1.64
N GLN A 411 -6.63 17.94 -1.51
CA GLN A 411 -6.57 16.92 -2.56
C GLN A 411 -7.36 15.67 -2.16
N LEU A 412 -7.59 14.78 -3.13
CA LEU A 412 -8.20 13.45 -2.92
C LEU A 412 -9.57 13.45 -2.22
N SER A 413 -10.45 14.40 -2.58
CA SER A 413 -11.82 14.49 -2.04
C SER A 413 -12.65 13.21 -2.21
N HIS A 414 -12.31 12.34 -3.16
CA HIS A 414 -12.95 11.05 -3.36
C HIS A 414 -12.62 10.00 -2.28
N LEU A 415 -11.55 10.20 -1.48
CA LEU A 415 -11.18 9.36 -0.33
C LEU A 415 -11.63 9.96 1.00
N THR A 416 -11.73 11.28 1.08
CA THR A 416 -12.15 12.00 2.29
C THR A 416 -13.55 11.60 2.75
N GLY A 417 -13.76 11.50 4.06
CA GLY A 417 -15.11 11.29 4.64
C GLY A 417 -15.57 9.82 4.72
N LYS A 418 -14.74 8.85 4.33
CA LYS A 418 -15.08 7.42 4.34
C LYS A 418 -14.46 6.69 5.53
N TRP A 419 -15.31 6.14 6.40
CA TRP A 419 -14.89 5.30 7.52
C TRP A 419 -14.52 3.89 7.06
N THR A 420 -13.29 3.47 7.37
CA THR A 420 -12.72 2.20 6.95
C THR A 420 -11.77 1.63 8.01
N SER A 421 -11.22 0.44 7.81
CA SER A 421 -10.19 -0.11 8.69
C SER A 421 -8.84 0.64 8.53
N PRO A 422 -7.94 0.63 9.53
CA PRO A 422 -6.59 1.19 9.39
C PRO A 422 -5.82 0.66 8.16
N ILE A 423 -5.99 -0.62 7.85
CA ILE A 423 -5.30 -1.28 6.73
C ILE A 423 -5.87 -0.81 5.40
N ASP A 424 -7.18 -0.74 5.26
CA ASP A 424 -7.81 -0.23 4.03
C ASP A 424 -7.45 1.23 3.76
N LEU A 425 -7.39 2.07 4.80
CA LEU A 425 -6.93 3.45 4.66
C LEU A 425 -5.47 3.50 4.20
N THR A 426 -4.62 2.67 4.77
CA THR A 426 -3.20 2.53 4.38
C THR A 426 -3.07 2.16 2.90
N VAL A 427 -3.82 1.15 2.45
CA VAL A 427 -3.83 0.69 1.06
C VAL A 427 -4.36 1.79 0.13
N ALA A 428 -5.46 2.46 0.50
CA ALA A 428 -6.06 3.53 -0.30
C ALA A 428 -5.12 4.72 -0.48
N LEU A 429 -4.43 5.14 0.58
CA LEU A 429 -3.46 6.24 0.53
C LEU A 429 -2.25 5.89 -0.34
N LYS A 430 -1.69 4.68 -0.18
CA LYS A 430 -0.60 4.18 -1.04
C LYS A 430 -1.01 4.14 -2.51
N LYS A 431 -2.19 3.61 -2.83
CA LYS A 431 -2.73 3.59 -4.21
C LYS A 431 -2.92 4.99 -4.80
N ALA A 432 -3.26 5.98 -3.97
CA ALA A 432 -3.39 7.37 -4.37
C ALA A 432 -2.04 8.11 -4.47
N GLY A 433 -0.91 7.43 -4.25
CA GLY A 433 0.43 8.02 -4.30
C GLY A 433 0.88 8.70 -3.00
N VAL A 434 0.09 8.66 -1.93
CA VAL A 434 0.44 9.26 -0.63
C VAL A 434 0.93 8.17 0.31
N ASN A 435 2.23 7.89 0.26
CA ASN A 435 2.83 6.90 1.16
C ASN A 435 3.46 7.56 2.40
N ILE A 436 2.80 7.41 3.55
CA ILE A 436 3.33 7.78 4.89
C ILE A 436 3.54 6.53 5.78
N PHE A 437 3.78 5.38 5.15
CA PHE A 437 3.84 4.09 5.83
C PHE A 437 5.14 3.37 5.45
N PRO A 438 6.20 3.52 6.26
CA PRO A 438 7.49 2.90 5.98
C PRO A 438 7.37 1.37 5.86
N SER A 439 8.15 0.80 4.94
CA SER A 439 8.34 -0.64 4.79
C SER A 439 9.56 -1.11 5.59
N ASP A 440 9.77 -2.44 5.63
CA ASP A 440 10.92 -3.05 6.31
C ASP A 440 12.27 -2.56 5.79
N TYR A 441 12.35 -2.12 4.53
CA TYR A 441 13.58 -1.64 3.88
C TYR A 441 13.71 -0.12 3.86
N SER A 442 12.70 0.61 4.35
CA SER A 442 12.66 2.08 4.23
C SER A 442 13.80 2.79 4.95
N TYR A 443 14.41 2.16 5.97
CA TYR A 443 15.57 2.70 6.68
C TYR A 443 16.83 2.84 5.78
N LYS A 444 16.87 2.15 4.64
CA LYS A 444 17.97 2.26 3.67
C LYS A 444 17.89 3.53 2.82
N TYR A 445 16.66 4.02 2.58
CA TYR A 445 16.39 5.15 1.68
C TYR A 445 16.10 6.45 2.43
N VAL A 446 15.75 6.36 3.72
CA VAL A 446 15.43 7.52 4.57
C VAL A 446 16.43 7.63 5.71
N CYS A 447 17.00 8.82 5.89
CA CYS A 447 17.81 9.10 7.08
C CYS A 447 16.90 9.17 8.31
N VAL A 448 17.00 8.16 9.19
CA VAL A 448 16.16 8.02 10.38
C VAL A 448 16.97 7.73 11.63
N ASN A 449 16.44 8.11 12.79
CA ASN A 449 16.97 7.64 14.07
C ASN A 449 16.32 6.30 14.41
N THR A 450 16.88 5.21 13.87
CA THR A 450 16.35 3.85 14.05
C THR A 450 16.17 3.51 15.52
N LYS A 451 14.92 3.38 15.96
CA LYS A 451 14.59 3.02 17.34
C LYS A 451 14.55 1.50 17.50
N THR A 452 14.92 1.01 18.68
CA THR A 452 14.75 -0.41 18.98
C THR A 452 13.27 -0.77 19.00
N PRO A 453 12.88 -1.97 18.53
CA PRO A 453 11.49 -2.42 18.59
C PRO A 453 10.92 -2.38 20.00
N LEU A 454 11.73 -2.66 21.03
CA LEU A 454 11.30 -2.59 22.42
C LEU A 454 10.88 -1.16 22.81
N ALA A 455 11.68 -0.14 22.46
CA ALA A 455 11.35 1.24 22.77
C ALA A 455 10.14 1.71 21.94
N GLU A 456 10.15 1.51 20.63
CA GLU A 456 9.13 2.02 19.72
C GLU A 456 7.76 1.35 19.95
N VAL A 457 7.69 0.02 19.88
CA VAL A 457 6.42 -0.72 19.96
C VAL A 457 5.77 -0.57 21.33
N THR A 458 6.56 -0.66 22.41
CA THR A 458 6.02 -0.49 23.77
C THR A 458 5.52 0.93 23.98
N THR A 459 6.18 1.95 23.40
CA THR A 459 5.69 3.32 23.46
C THR A 459 4.33 3.45 22.79
N TYR A 460 4.16 2.91 21.58
CA TYR A 460 2.88 2.96 20.88
C TYR A 460 1.75 2.28 21.64
N GLN A 461 2.02 1.13 22.26
CA GLN A 461 1.03 0.47 23.12
C GLN A 461 0.61 1.38 24.28
N GLN A 462 1.58 2.01 24.96
CA GLN A 462 1.26 2.90 26.09
C GLN A 462 0.61 4.21 25.67
N MET A 463 0.99 4.78 24.52
CA MET A 463 0.33 5.96 23.92
C MET A 463 -1.13 5.65 23.61
N ALA A 464 -1.40 4.56 22.89
CA ALA A 464 -2.75 4.15 22.50
C ALA A 464 -3.65 3.89 23.73
N LEU A 465 -3.11 3.33 24.81
CA LEU A 465 -3.85 3.08 26.06
C LEU A 465 -4.41 4.36 26.69
N VAL A 466 -3.76 5.51 26.52
CA VAL A 466 -4.17 6.78 27.16
C VAL A 466 -4.61 7.86 26.16
N ALA A 467 -4.62 7.55 24.86
CA ALA A 467 -4.88 8.50 23.78
C ALA A 467 -6.29 9.14 23.81
N SER A 468 -7.22 8.61 24.60
CA SER A 468 -8.54 9.20 24.79
C SER A 468 -8.53 10.46 25.67
N ALA A 469 -7.49 10.66 26.49
CA ALA A 469 -7.39 11.79 27.41
C ALA A 469 -6.07 12.56 27.32
N PHE A 470 -5.11 12.08 26.52
CA PHE A 470 -3.80 12.69 26.38
C PHE A 470 -3.47 12.95 24.92
N ALA A 471 -2.99 14.15 24.64
CA ALA A 471 -2.42 14.52 23.35
C ALA A 471 -0.92 14.19 23.32
N PHE A 472 -0.43 13.81 22.14
CA PHE A 472 0.97 13.49 21.88
C PHE A 472 1.47 14.26 20.67
N SER A 473 2.75 14.63 20.67
CA SER A 473 3.36 15.28 19.51
C SER A 473 4.85 14.97 19.45
N TRP A 474 5.43 15.09 18.26
CA TRP A 474 6.86 14.93 18.02
C TRP A 474 7.73 15.84 18.91
N SER A 475 9.00 15.47 19.09
CA SER A 475 9.97 16.33 19.78
C SER A 475 11.26 16.39 18.98
N LYS A 476 11.87 17.58 18.87
CA LYS A 476 13.17 17.75 18.20
C LYS A 476 14.28 16.94 18.89
N TRP A 477 14.09 16.63 20.17
CA TRP A 477 15.05 15.90 21.00
C TRP A 477 15.05 14.38 20.74
N ASN A 478 14.03 13.85 20.05
CA ASN A 478 13.97 12.43 19.71
C ASN A 478 15.14 11.99 18.82
N LEU A 479 15.68 12.91 18.00
CA LEU A 479 16.87 12.67 17.20
C LEU A 479 18.13 12.53 18.09
N ALA A 480 18.20 13.28 19.18
CA ALA A 480 19.36 13.29 20.08
C ALA A 480 19.33 12.15 21.13
N SER A 481 18.19 11.47 21.32
CA SER A 481 18.01 10.48 22.38
C SER A 481 18.59 9.10 22.10
N GLY A 482 19.28 8.91 20.97
CA GLY A 482 19.81 7.62 20.55
C GLY A 482 18.72 6.61 20.12
N GLN A 483 19.11 5.34 20.00
CA GLN A 483 18.26 4.27 19.45
C GLN A 483 17.37 3.59 20.50
N ASP A 484 17.83 3.53 21.75
CA ASP A 484 17.15 2.80 22.83
C ASP A 484 16.05 3.61 23.53
N GLN A 485 15.95 4.91 23.27
CA GLN A 485 15.01 5.82 23.94
C GLN A 485 14.23 6.59 22.89
N VAL A 486 12.97 6.85 23.16
CA VAL A 486 12.14 7.80 22.42
C VAL A 486 11.83 9.00 23.29
N VAL A 487 11.81 10.18 22.67
CA VAL A 487 11.42 11.44 23.33
C VAL A 487 10.27 12.07 22.58
N PHE A 488 9.21 12.44 23.28
CA PHE A 488 8.01 13.02 22.69
C PHE A 488 7.30 13.95 23.67
N LYS A 489 6.45 14.82 23.13
CA LYS A 489 5.61 15.73 23.91
C LYS A 489 4.32 15.02 24.36
N VAL A 490 3.91 15.29 25.59
CA VAL A 490 2.66 14.81 26.19
C VAL A 490 1.93 15.97 26.85
N SER A 491 0.61 16.02 26.70
CA SER A 491 -0.25 16.96 27.41
C SER A 491 -1.59 16.30 27.76
N GLU A 492 -2.10 16.55 28.97
CA GLU A 492 -3.47 16.17 29.31
C GLU A 492 -4.43 17.01 28.46
N TYR A 493 -5.39 16.33 27.81
CA TYR A 493 -6.29 16.96 26.87
C TYR A 493 -7.72 16.47 27.01
N LEU A 494 -8.53 17.28 27.69
CA LEU A 494 -9.96 17.06 27.92
C LEU A 494 -10.85 18.08 27.19
N LYS A 495 -10.24 19.01 26.46
CA LYS A 495 -10.91 20.16 25.81
C LYS A 495 -11.05 19.93 24.29
N THR A 496 -11.59 20.91 23.59
CA THR A 496 -11.72 20.92 22.11
C THR A 496 -10.82 21.97 21.41
N ASP A 497 -10.09 22.79 22.16
CA ASP A 497 -9.23 23.87 21.63
C ASP A 497 -7.78 23.42 21.46
N ALA A 498 -6.97 24.05 20.59
CA ALA A 498 -5.56 23.66 20.44
C ALA A 498 -4.79 23.62 21.78
N VAL A 499 -3.90 22.63 21.94
CA VAL A 499 -3.00 22.52 23.10
C VAL A 499 -2.07 23.73 23.08
N LYS A 500 -2.00 24.49 24.17
CA LYS A 500 -1.07 25.62 24.24
C LYS A 500 0.35 25.11 24.34
N ASP A 501 1.31 25.85 23.78
CA ASP A 501 2.72 25.47 23.83
C ASP A 501 3.24 25.24 25.26
N GLU A 502 2.69 25.98 26.23
CA GLU A 502 3.02 25.88 27.66
C GLU A 502 2.50 24.60 28.34
N ASP A 503 1.48 23.95 27.77
CA ASP A 503 0.85 22.76 28.34
C ASP A 503 1.58 21.46 27.97
N TRP A 504 2.56 21.54 27.05
CA TRP A 504 3.37 20.39 26.64
C TRP A 504 4.49 20.11 27.62
N SER A 505 4.69 18.83 27.93
CA SER A 505 5.84 18.34 28.69
C SER A 505 6.57 17.25 27.92
N LEU A 506 7.89 17.19 28.08
CA LEU A 506 8.72 16.19 27.41
C LEU A 506 8.85 14.93 28.27
N TYR A 507 8.64 13.79 27.61
CA TYR A 507 8.73 12.47 28.21
C TYR A 507 9.79 11.66 27.44
N MET A 508 10.53 10.84 28.17
CA MET A 508 11.48 9.88 27.60
C MET A 508 11.15 8.47 28.07
N PHE A 509 11.19 7.50 27.16
CA PHE A 509 10.88 6.10 27.45
C PHE A 509 11.73 5.15 26.60
N ASN A 510 12.21 4.06 27.20
CA ASN A 510 12.96 2.99 26.52
C ASN A 510 12.23 1.64 26.49
N GLY A 511 10.93 1.62 26.77
CA GLY A 511 10.16 0.39 26.92
C GLY A 511 10.16 -0.19 28.34
N GLN A 512 11.10 0.22 29.21
CA GLN A 512 11.22 -0.30 30.59
C GLN A 512 11.29 0.77 31.67
N ARG A 513 11.68 2.00 31.31
CA ARG A 513 11.85 3.13 32.22
C ARG A 513 11.32 4.40 31.55
N ALA A 514 10.29 4.99 32.14
CA ALA A 514 9.69 6.25 31.74
C ALA A 514 10.13 7.37 32.70
N GLN A 515 10.38 8.56 32.15
CA GLN A 515 10.71 9.76 32.91
C GLN A 515 10.18 11.02 32.23
N ARG A 516 9.83 12.03 33.04
CA ARG A 516 9.55 13.39 32.56
C ARG A 516 10.84 14.19 32.57
N LEU A 517 11.15 14.85 31.46
CA LEU A 517 12.37 15.64 31.30
C LEU A 517 12.19 17.06 31.85
N LYS A 518 13.26 17.60 32.44
CA LYS A 518 13.32 19.00 32.90
C LYS A 518 13.40 20.00 31.74
N ILE A 519 13.94 19.57 30.62
CA ILE A 519 14.09 20.39 29.41
C ILE A 519 12.76 20.64 28.70
N SER A 520 12.78 21.61 27.80
CA SER A 520 11.69 22.00 26.90
C SER A 520 12.16 21.99 25.44
N GLU A 521 11.23 22.20 24.51
CA GLU A 521 11.57 22.43 23.09
C GLU A 521 12.42 23.70 22.85
N THR A 522 12.47 24.62 23.80
CA THR A 522 13.27 25.86 23.71
C THR A 522 14.64 25.73 24.36
N SER A 523 14.94 24.60 25.00
CA SER A 523 16.26 24.37 25.62
C SER A 523 17.39 24.35 24.57
N GLU A 524 18.58 24.77 24.98
CA GLU A 524 19.75 24.89 24.09
C GLU A 524 20.42 23.55 23.79
N ALA A 525 20.37 22.62 24.75
CA ALA A 525 21.00 21.31 24.66
C ALA A 525 20.08 20.19 25.18
N PHE A 526 20.29 18.99 24.67
CA PHE A 526 19.61 17.79 25.14
C PHE A 526 20.12 17.44 26.55
N SER A 527 19.20 17.10 27.44
CA SER A 527 19.51 16.63 28.79
C SER A 527 18.46 15.62 29.24
N GLU A 528 18.94 14.54 29.83
CA GLU A 528 18.10 13.48 30.43
C GLU A 528 17.72 13.78 31.88
N GLU A 529 18.01 14.99 32.38
CA GLU A 529 17.67 15.39 33.74
C GLU A 529 16.16 15.29 33.99
N LEU A 530 15.84 14.69 35.13
CA LEU A 530 14.49 14.49 35.61
C LEU A 530 13.85 15.83 35.97
N ALA A 531 12.58 16.02 35.59
CA ALA A 531 11.80 17.18 36.01
C ALA A 531 11.67 17.25 37.54
N GLU A 532 11.59 18.47 38.08
CA GLU A 532 11.50 18.69 39.52
C GLU A 532 10.26 18.01 40.12
N ASN A 533 10.43 17.34 41.26
CA ASN A 533 9.38 16.59 41.96
C ASN A 533 8.73 15.47 41.12
N THR A 534 9.50 14.83 40.25
CA THR A 534 9.06 13.64 39.51
C THR A 534 9.96 12.45 39.81
N GLU A 535 9.54 11.24 39.43
CA GLU A 535 10.26 9.98 39.65
C GLU A 535 10.30 9.14 38.37
N PHE A 536 11.07 8.04 38.39
CA PHE A 536 11.08 7.06 37.31
C PHE A 536 9.95 6.05 37.48
N HIS A 537 9.34 5.63 36.37
CA HIS A 537 8.33 4.57 36.37
C HIS A 537 8.70 3.46 35.40
N SER A 538 8.16 2.26 35.62
CA SER A 538 8.36 1.13 34.71
C SER A 538 7.58 1.27 33.39
N THR A 539 6.51 2.06 33.39
CA THR A 539 5.70 2.29 32.18
C THR A 539 5.27 3.75 32.06
N LEU A 540 5.03 4.18 30.82
CA LEU A 540 4.49 5.51 30.51
C LEU A 540 3.10 5.73 31.15
N TYR A 541 2.24 4.71 31.18
CA TYR A 541 0.93 4.79 31.84
C TYR A 541 1.03 5.21 33.31
N HIS A 542 1.94 4.60 34.08
CA HIS A 542 2.08 4.93 35.50
C HIS A 542 2.65 6.33 35.71
N LEU A 543 3.64 6.74 34.91
CA LEU A 543 4.19 8.09 34.97
C LEU A 543 3.11 9.14 34.63
N ILE A 544 2.32 8.92 33.58
CA ILE A 544 1.24 9.84 33.20
C ILE A 544 0.19 9.95 34.31
N LYS A 545 -0.14 8.83 34.96
CA LYS A 545 -1.14 8.77 36.02
C LYS A 545 -0.81 9.66 37.23
N ASP A 546 0.47 9.86 37.54
CA ASP A 546 0.89 10.70 38.66
C ASP A 546 0.56 12.19 38.46
N PHE A 547 0.42 12.62 37.20
CA PHE A 547 0.10 14.00 36.84
C PHE A 547 -1.32 14.17 36.28
N ALA A 548 -2.02 13.05 36.05
CA ALA A 548 -3.34 13.02 35.44
C ALA A 548 -4.43 13.48 36.42
N SER A 549 -5.40 14.23 35.92
CA SER A 549 -6.63 14.51 36.65
C SER A 549 -7.48 13.24 36.82
N GLU A 550 -8.34 13.22 37.84
CA GLU A 550 -9.29 12.12 38.05
C GLU A 550 -10.21 11.93 36.84
N GLU A 551 -10.59 13.04 36.18
CA GLU A 551 -11.41 13.03 34.98
C GLU A 551 -10.70 12.34 33.81
N ALA A 552 -9.42 12.66 33.57
CA ALA A 552 -8.62 12.01 32.53
C ALA A 552 -8.48 10.52 32.77
N ILE A 553 -8.23 10.10 34.01
CA ILE A 553 -8.12 8.67 34.36
C ILE A 553 -9.44 7.94 34.19
N GLU A 554 -10.57 8.54 34.58
CA GLU A 554 -11.89 7.95 34.35
C GLU A 554 -12.22 7.84 32.86
N LYS A 555 -11.80 8.81 32.04
CA LYS A 555 -11.95 8.75 30.59
C LYS A 555 -11.13 7.61 29.99
N VAL A 556 -9.85 7.48 30.39
CA VAL A 556 -8.97 6.38 29.98
C VAL A 556 -9.59 5.02 30.31
N LYS A 557 -10.14 4.82 31.51
CA LYS A 557 -10.79 3.55 31.91
C LYS A 557 -12.03 3.19 31.09
N LYS A 558 -12.74 4.18 30.53
CA LYS A 558 -13.96 3.97 29.73
C LYS A 558 -13.67 3.74 28.24
N THR A 559 -12.44 3.98 27.81
CA THR A 559 -11.99 3.83 26.43
C THR A 559 -12.21 2.40 25.94
N SER A 560 -12.72 2.27 24.72
CA SER A 560 -12.91 0.99 24.07
C SER A 560 -11.58 0.36 23.65
N CYS A 561 -11.42 -0.94 23.89
CA CYS A 561 -10.27 -1.70 23.39
C CYS A 561 -10.13 -1.65 21.86
N LEU A 562 -11.24 -1.48 21.14
CA LEU A 562 -11.25 -1.34 19.68
C LEU A 562 -10.62 -0.01 19.22
N PHE A 563 -10.81 1.05 19.98
CA PHE A 563 -10.19 2.36 19.73
C PHE A 563 -8.69 2.33 20.03
N ILE A 564 -8.32 1.67 21.13
CA ILE A 564 -6.91 1.46 21.49
C ILE A 564 -6.21 0.69 20.37
N ASP A 565 -6.83 -0.38 19.87
CA ASP A 565 -6.29 -1.18 18.77
C ASP A 565 -6.14 -0.38 17.47
N ALA A 566 -7.18 0.32 17.01
CA ALA A 566 -7.10 1.14 15.79
C ALA A 566 -6.04 2.24 15.88
N THR A 567 -5.90 2.87 17.05
CA THR A 567 -4.85 3.88 17.32
C THR A 567 -3.46 3.25 17.25
N TYR A 568 -3.28 2.11 17.90
CA TYR A 568 -2.02 1.37 17.89
C TYR A 568 -1.64 0.92 16.47
N GLN A 569 -2.59 0.42 15.67
CA GLN A 569 -2.35 0.01 14.29
C GLN A 569 -1.84 1.18 13.43
N LEU A 570 -2.45 2.37 13.51
CA LEU A 570 -1.99 3.53 12.73
C LEU A 570 -0.62 4.06 13.20
N LEU A 571 -0.36 4.05 14.51
CA LEU A 571 0.96 4.39 15.06
C LEU A 571 2.05 3.42 14.57
N MET A 572 1.75 2.12 14.58
CA MET A 572 2.63 1.07 14.06
C MET A 572 2.85 1.20 12.55
N ALA A 573 1.81 1.51 11.78
CA ALA A 573 1.88 1.63 10.33
C ALA A 573 2.71 2.85 9.90
N THR A 574 2.61 3.96 10.63
CA THR A 574 3.32 5.21 10.31
C THR A 574 4.73 5.27 10.89
N ARG A 575 5.02 4.55 11.99
CA ARG A 575 6.31 4.56 12.70
C ARG A 575 6.85 5.96 12.98
N VAL A 576 5.96 6.87 13.38
CA VAL A 576 6.25 8.29 13.66
C VAL A 576 7.36 8.53 14.69
N LEU A 577 7.79 7.55 15.49
CA LEU A 577 8.87 7.73 16.47
C LEU A 577 10.25 7.48 15.87
N THR A 578 10.33 6.69 14.79
CA THR A 578 11.58 6.45 14.05
C THR A 578 11.73 7.42 12.89
N TYR A 579 10.64 7.74 12.20
CA TYR A 579 10.64 8.50 10.94
C TYR A 579 10.37 10.00 11.12
N SER A 580 10.48 10.56 12.34
CA SER A 580 10.32 12.01 12.63
C SER A 580 11.51 12.63 13.33
#